data_AF-A0A8H8RM25-F1
#
_entry.id   AF-A0A8H8RM25-F1
#
_cell.length_a   1.000
_cell.length_b   1.000
_cell.length_c   1.000
_cell.angle_alpha   90.00
_cell.angle_beta   90.00
_cell.angle_gamma   90.00
#
_symmetry.space_group_name_H-M   'P 1'
#
loop_
_entity.id
_entity.type
_entity.pdbx_description
1 polymer ?
#
loop_
_entity_poly.entity_id
_entity_poly.type
_entity_poly.pdbx_seq_one_letter_code
_entity_poly.pdbx_strand_id
1 'polypeptide(L)'
;YGNILASASYDGTVFIWRETPPGGFTRIFDFALHTASVNIISWAPHESGCLLACASSDGNVSVLEFKDNSMDHVLFHAHGVGVNSVSWAPSAQAGSLVSAGGAGKGGERRFVTGGSDNLVKIWGFDAASQSYKQEGAPLTGHTDWVRDVAWSPTVLQKSYIASASQDKTVRIWTSDPSQPGVWESKVLSFEVVLWRVSLWKENLKGEWECVKSIEE
;
A
#
# COMPACT_ATOMS: atom_id res chain seq x y z
N TYR A 1 -14.41 -10.64 -10.08
CA TYR A 1 -14.75 -10.92 -8.66
C TYR A 1 -16.06 -10.27 -8.18
N GLY A 2 -16.78 -9.49 -9.02
CA GLY A 2 -17.97 -8.74 -8.56
C GLY A 2 -17.59 -7.60 -7.62
N ASN A 3 -18.56 -7.08 -6.88
CA ASN A 3 -18.32 -6.05 -5.86
C ASN A 3 -17.92 -6.73 -4.55
N ILE A 4 -16.67 -6.50 -4.15
CA ILE A 4 -16.10 -7.02 -2.91
C ILE A 4 -15.61 -5.87 -2.04
N LEU A 5 -15.74 -6.04 -0.74
CA LEU A 5 -15.25 -5.11 0.28
C LEU A 5 -14.40 -5.91 1.26
N ALA A 6 -13.36 -5.29 1.78
CA ALA A 6 -12.58 -5.83 2.88
C ALA A 6 -12.69 -4.89 4.09
N SER A 7 -12.68 -5.47 5.28
CA SER A 7 -12.61 -4.72 6.54
C SER A 7 -11.64 -5.40 7.49
N ALA A 8 -10.86 -4.62 8.22
CA ALA A 8 -9.95 -5.10 9.26
C ALA A 8 -10.46 -4.69 10.64
N SER A 9 -10.09 -5.46 11.66
CA SER A 9 -10.55 -5.27 13.03
C SER A 9 -9.39 -5.31 14.03
N TYR A 10 -9.62 -4.69 15.19
CA TYR A 10 -8.69 -4.66 16.31
C TYR A 10 -8.45 -6.05 16.93
N ASP A 11 -9.38 -6.99 16.70
CA ASP A 11 -9.28 -8.39 17.14
C ASP A 11 -8.29 -9.24 16.31
N GLY A 12 -7.62 -8.65 15.31
CA GLY A 12 -6.70 -9.35 14.43
C GLY A 12 -7.36 -10.02 13.23
N THR A 13 -8.67 -9.82 13.05
CA THR A 13 -9.43 -10.40 11.95
C THR A 13 -9.56 -9.47 10.76
N VAL A 14 -9.60 -10.07 9.57
CA VAL A 14 -9.95 -9.42 8.30
C VAL A 14 -11.15 -10.14 7.71
N PHE A 15 -12.20 -9.38 7.39
CA PHE A 15 -13.40 -9.90 6.76
C PHE A 15 -13.47 -9.47 5.31
N ILE A 16 -13.93 -10.38 4.45
CA ILE A 16 -14.27 -10.10 3.06
C ILE A 16 -15.77 -10.23 2.89
N TRP A 17 -16.35 -9.22 2.28
CA TRP A 17 -17.76 -9.09 2.02
C TRP A 17 -17.97 -9.11 0.52
N ARG A 18 -19.02 -9.79 0.07
CA ARG A 18 -19.46 -9.76 -1.32
C ARG A 18 -20.87 -9.19 -1.39
N GLU A 19 -21.07 -8.31 -2.35
CA GLU A 19 -22.41 -7.81 -2.65
C GLU A 19 -23.29 -8.94 -3.22
N THR A 20 -24.45 -9.10 -2.62
CA THR A 20 -25.54 -9.97 -3.04
C THR A 20 -26.71 -9.10 -3.50
N PRO A 21 -27.23 -9.28 -4.72
CA PRO A 21 -28.43 -8.58 -5.16
C PRO A 21 -29.62 -8.83 -4.21
N PRO A 22 -30.45 -7.82 -3.87
CA PRO A 22 -30.44 -6.44 -4.36
C PRO A 22 -29.72 -5.47 -3.40
N GLY A 23 -28.40 -5.59 -3.27
CA GLY A 23 -27.53 -4.61 -2.59
C GLY A 23 -27.12 -4.94 -1.15
N GLY A 24 -27.39 -6.17 -0.67
CA GLY A 24 -26.88 -6.63 0.62
C GLY A 24 -25.40 -7.01 0.55
N PHE A 25 -24.67 -6.90 1.65
CA PHE A 25 -23.31 -7.45 1.74
C PHE A 25 -23.32 -8.69 2.65
N THR A 26 -22.81 -9.79 2.14
CA THR A 26 -22.63 -11.02 2.93
C THR A 26 -21.16 -11.28 3.16
N ARG A 27 -20.82 -11.68 4.39
CA ARG A 27 -19.46 -12.10 4.71
C ARG A 27 -19.17 -13.43 4.03
N ILE A 28 -18.17 -13.44 3.15
CA ILE A 28 -17.76 -14.64 2.40
C ILE A 28 -16.49 -15.26 2.97
N PHE A 29 -15.64 -14.46 3.62
CA PHE A 29 -14.42 -14.94 4.29
C PHE A 29 -14.16 -14.20 5.59
N ASP A 30 -13.59 -14.90 6.55
CA ASP A 30 -12.98 -14.39 7.76
C ASP A 30 -11.56 -14.94 7.89
N PHE A 31 -10.61 -14.06 8.17
CA PHE A 31 -9.20 -14.38 8.28
C PHE A 31 -8.68 -13.91 9.62
N ALA A 32 -8.22 -14.85 10.45
CA ALA A 32 -7.61 -14.57 11.76
C ALA A 32 -6.14 -14.99 11.74
N LEU A 33 -5.36 -14.42 10.81
CA LEU A 33 -3.94 -14.74 10.64
C LEU A 33 -3.03 -13.98 11.61
N HIS A 34 -3.52 -12.88 12.17
CA HIS A 34 -2.76 -11.98 13.02
C HIS A 34 -3.08 -12.18 14.50
N THR A 35 -2.06 -12.04 15.35
CA THR A 35 -2.21 -12.22 16.81
C THR A 35 -2.51 -10.91 17.53
N ALA A 36 -2.50 -9.80 16.81
CA ALA A 36 -2.85 -8.46 17.29
C ALA A 36 -3.67 -7.71 16.23
N SER A 37 -4.11 -6.51 16.58
CA SER A 37 -4.92 -5.63 15.72
C SER A 37 -4.35 -5.45 14.31
N VAL A 38 -5.23 -5.55 13.31
CA VAL A 38 -4.91 -5.18 11.93
C VAL A 38 -5.20 -3.69 11.74
N ASN A 39 -4.14 -2.90 11.59
CA ASN A 39 -4.21 -1.44 11.57
C ASN A 39 -4.73 -0.88 10.24
N ILE A 40 -4.38 -1.54 9.14
CA ILE A 40 -4.79 -1.11 7.80
C ILE A 40 -4.84 -2.31 6.84
N ILE A 41 -5.64 -2.15 5.79
CA ILE A 41 -5.70 -3.05 4.64
C ILE A 41 -5.63 -2.23 3.35
N SER A 42 -5.03 -2.80 2.31
CA SER A 42 -4.96 -2.16 0.99
C SER A 42 -5.07 -3.20 -0.11
N TRP A 43 -5.99 -2.97 -1.05
CA TRP A 43 -6.06 -3.72 -2.30
C TRP A 43 -4.88 -3.35 -3.21
N ALA A 44 -4.34 -4.34 -3.91
CA ALA A 44 -3.35 -4.11 -4.95
C ALA A 44 -3.98 -3.55 -6.23
N PRO A 45 -3.18 -2.93 -7.12
CA PRO A 45 -3.61 -2.64 -8.47
C PRO A 45 -4.12 -3.91 -9.17
N HIS A 46 -5.23 -3.76 -9.89
CA HIS A 46 -5.94 -4.88 -10.51
C HIS A 46 -5.10 -5.68 -11.51
N GLU A 47 -4.07 -5.06 -12.12
CA GLU A 47 -3.15 -5.73 -13.05
C GLU A 47 -2.19 -6.70 -12.35
N SER A 48 -2.00 -6.56 -11.03
CA SER A 48 -1.16 -7.45 -10.21
C SER A 48 -1.93 -8.69 -9.72
N GLY A 49 -3.26 -8.68 -9.88
CA GLY A 49 -4.20 -9.71 -9.42
C GLY A 49 -5.13 -9.22 -8.30
N CYS A 50 -6.02 -10.10 -7.83
CA CYS A 50 -6.89 -9.80 -6.71
C CYS A 50 -6.15 -10.06 -5.39
N LEU A 51 -5.36 -9.07 -4.97
CA LEU A 51 -4.50 -9.16 -3.78
C LEU A 51 -4.94 -8.15 -2.71
N LEU A 52 -4.96 -8.58 -1.44
CA LEU A 52 -5.20 -7.72 -0.29
C LEU A 52 -4.01 -7.81 0.66
N ALA A 53 -3.33 -6.68 0.90
CA ALA A 53 -2.32 -6.57 1.95
C ALA A 53 -2.99 -6.15 3.26
N CYS A 54 -2.59 -6.76 4.37
CA CYS A 54 -3.07 -6.47 5.72
C CYS A 54 -1.86 -6.24 6.62
N ALA A 55 -1.81 -5.09 7.29
CA ALA A 55 -0.72 -4.71 8.18
C ALA A 55 -1.17 -4.75 9.64
N SER A 56 -0.41 -5.46 10.48
CA SER A 56 -0.79 -5.72 11.87
C SER A 56 0.21 -5.16 12.87
N SER A 57 -0.31 -4.84 14.05
CA SER A 57 0.47 -4.48 15.24
C SER A 57 1.35 -5.64 15.75
N ASP A 58 1.15 -6.87 15.28
CA ASP A 58 2.03 -8.02 15.62
C ASP A 58 3.39 -7.98 14.90
N GLY A 59 3.62 -6.98 14.04
CA GLY A 59 4.86 -6.81 13.27
C GLY A 59 4.86 -7.54 11.92
N ASN A 60 3.81 -8.29 11.62
CA ASN A 60 3.67 -9.04 10.38
C ASN A 60 2.77 -8.32 9.37
N VAL A 61 2.98 -8.66 8.11
CA VAL A 61 2.07 -8.35 7.01
C VAL A 61 1.58 -9.65 6.41
N SER A 62 0.27 -9.74 6.20
CA SER A 62 -0.31 -10.80 5.39
C SER A 62 -0.72 -10.25 4.03
N VAL A 63 -0.49 -11.04 2.98
CA VAL A 63 -1.01 -10.75 1.64
C VAL A 63 -1.89 -11.92 1.22
N LEU A 64 -3.15 -11.62 0.99
CA LEU A 64 -4.18 -12.59 0.58
C LEU A 64 -4.31 -12.54 -0.94
N GLU A 65 -4.26 -13.69 -1.60
CA GLU A 65 -4.45 -13.82 -3.04
C GLU A 65 -5.74 -14.60 -3.33
N PHE A 66 -6.72 -13.91 -3.91
CA PHE A 66 -7.99 -14.51 -4.27
C PHE A 66 -7.94 -15.06 -5.69
N LYS A 67 -8.05 -16.38 -5.82
CA LYS A 67 -8.23 -17.07 -7.11
C LYS A 67 -9.72 -17.43 -7.26
N ASP A 68 -10.12 -17.92 -8.43
CA ASP A 68 -11.55 -18.12 -8.74
C ASP A 68 -12.30 -18.94 -7.69
N ASN A 69 -11.66 -19.98 -7.15
CA ASN A 69 -12.25 -20.90 -6.16
C ASN A 69 -11.38 -21.19 -4.94
N SER A 70 -10.19 -20.59 -4.84
CA SER A 70 -9.28 -20.80 -3.73
C SER A 70 -8.69 -19.47 -3.30
N MET A 71 -8.15 -19.45 -2.09
CA MET A 71 -7.42 -18.33 -1.57
C MET A 71 -6.10 -18.84 -1.02
N ASP A 72 -5.02 -18.20 -1.46
CA ASP A 72 -3.69 -18.41 -0.91
C ASP A 72 -3.32 -17.19 -0.05
N HIS A 73 -2.40 -17.37 0.87
CA HIS A 73 -1.87 -16.26 1.65
C HIS A 73 -0.37 -16.40 1.86
N VAL A 74 0.29 -15.26 2.00
CA VAL A 74 1.66 -15.15 2.47
C VAL A 74 1.63 -14.35 3.75
N LEU A 75 2.24 -14.86 4.82
CA LEU A 75 2.44 -14.15 6.07
C LEU A 75 3.94 -14.04 6.31
N PHE A 76 4.44 -12.84 6.55
CA PHE A 76 5.85 -12.61 6.80
C PHE A 76 6.07 -11.47 7.79
N HIS A 77 7.20 -11.53 8.50
CA HIS A 77 7.59 -10.51 9.46
C HIS A 77 8.16 -9.28 8.76
N ALA A 78 7.51 -8.13 8.95
CA ALA A 78 7.88 -6.90 8.26
C ALA A 78 8.61 -5.91 9.18
N HIS A 79 8.13 -5.69 10.41
CA HIS A 79 8.67 -4.71 11.35
C HIS A 79 8.78 -5.29 12.76
N GLY A 80 9.82 -4.92 13.50
CA GLY A 80 10.14 -5.55 14.79
C GLY A 80 9.20 -5.19 15.95
N VAL A 81 8.41 -4.12 15.82
CA VAL A 81 7.50 -3.63 16.88
C VAL A 81 6.03 -3.74 16.45
N GLY A 82 5.72 -3.39 15.21
CA GLY A 82 4.36 -3.35 14.68
C GLY A 82 4.30 -2.61 13.34
N VAL A 83 3.33 -2.94 12.50
CA VAL A 83 3.12 -2.32 11.18
C VAL A 83 1.89 -1.45 11.24
N ASN A 84 2.05 -0.15 10.98
CA ASN A 84 0.96 0.84 11.08
C ASN A 84 0.30 1.11 9.73
N SER A 85 1.05 0.99 8.64
CA SER A 85 0.55 1.31 7.31
C SER A 85 1.16 0.45 6.21
N VAL A 86 0.40 0.25 5.13
CA VAL A 86 0.79 -0.44 3.91
C VAL A 86 0.20 0.29 2.70
N SER A 87 0.97 0.44 1.63
CA SER A 87 0.52 1.04 0.38
C SER A 87 1.15 0.36 -0.82
N TRP A 88 0.34 -0.06 -1.78
CA TRP A 88 0.82 -0.73 -3.00
C TRP A 88 1.45 0.24 -3.98
N ALA A 89 2.55 -0.19 -4.58
CA ALA A 89 3.12 0.47 -5.75
C ALA A 89 2.20 0.30 -6.96
N PRO A 90 2.22 1.22 -7.93
CA PRO A 90 1.56 0.99 -9.22
C PRO A 90 2.12 -0.27 -9.90
N SER A 91 1.26 -0.96 -10.65
CA SER A 91 1.61 -2.22 -11.35
C SER A 91 2.64 -2.04 -12.46
N ALA A 92 2.75 -0.83 -13.01
CA ALA A 92 3.73 -0.46 -14.00
C ALA A 92 4.97 0.17 -13.36
N GLN A 93 6.15 -0.23 -13.85
CA GLN A 93 7.41 0.33 -13.41
C GLN A 93 7.54 1.82 -13.83
N ALA A 94 8.12 2.64 -12.95
CA ALA A 94 8.39 4.04 -13.27
C ALA A 94 9.19 4.17 -14.58
N GLY A 95 8.70 5.00 -15.51
CA GLY A 95 9.30 5.16 -16.84
C GLY A 95 8.87 4.14 -17.91
N SER A 96 8.04 3.14 -17.58
CA SER A 96 7.55 2.14 -18.55
C SER A 96 6.76 2.76 -19.71
N LEU A 97 6.05 3.87 -19.49
CA LEU A 97 5.34 4.59 -20.55
C LEU A 97 6.26 5.36 -21.52
N VAL A 98 7.54 5.52 -21.19
CA VAL A 98 8.55 6.22 -22.02
C VAL A 98 9.39 5.23 -22.84
N SER A 99 9.35 3.94 -22.49
CA SER A 99 10.06 2.87 -23.20
C SER A 99 9.07 2.04 -24.04
N ALA A 100 9.23 2.05 -25.36
CA ALA A 100 8.37 1.34 -26.31
C ALA A 100 8.50 -0.21 -26.28
N GLY A 101 8.97 -0.80 -25.19
CA GLY A 101 9.18 -2.24 -25.09
C GLY A 101 8.99 -2.74 -23.67
N GLY A 102 7.81 -3.27 -23.36
CA GLY A 102 7.57 -3.91 -22.06
C GLY A 102 6.12 -4.22 -21.70
N ALA A 103 5.21 -4.40 -22.65
CA ALA A 103 3.92 -5.00 -22.35
C ALA A 103 4.07 -6.52 -22.29
N GLY A 104 3.99 -7.11 -21.10
CA GLY A 104 3.83 -8.57 -20.96
C GLY A 104 4.71 -9.25 -19.90
N LYS A 105 4.60 -8.87 -18.64
CA LYS A 105 4.69 -9.76 -17.47
C LYS A 105 3.69 -9.21 -16.45
N GLY A 106 2.99 -10.07 -15.69
CA GLY A 106 2.00 -9.64 -14.69
C GLY A 106 2.53 -8.49 -13.82
N GLY A 107 1.66 -7.54 -13.46
CA GLY A 107 2.05 -6.29 -12.81
C GLY A 107 3.02 -6.52 -11.65
N GLU A 108 4.00 -5.62 -11.48
CA GLU A 108 4.94 -5.72 -10.36
C GLU A 108 4.15 -5.73 -9.04
N ARG A 109 4.38 -6.77 -8.23
CA ARG A 109 3.78 -6.92 -6.90
C ARG A 109 4.73 -6.29 -5.89
N ARG A 110 4.64 -4.97 -5.74
CA ARG A 110 5.44 -4.20 -4.80
C ARG A 110 4.57 -3.35 -3.90
N PHE A 111 5.01 -3.15 -2.67
CA PHE A 111 4.36 -2.25 -1.72
C PHE A 111 5.34 -1.72 -0.69
N VAL A 112 4.94 -0.66 -0.02
CA VAL A 112 5.68 -0.04 1.08
C VAL A 112 4.93 -0.25 2.38
N THR A 113 5.68 -0.46 3.47
CA THR A 113 5.16 -0.54 4.83
C THR A 113 5.82 0.51 5.72
N GLY A 114 5.06 1.05 6.66
CA GLY A 114 5.54 1.92 7.73
C GLY A 114 5.32 1.26 9.09
N GLY A 115 6.35 1.25 9.93
CA GLY A 115 6.31 0.57 11.22
C GLY A 115 6.54 1.48 12.44
N SER A 116 6.22 0.92 13.60
CA SER A 116 6.56 1.48 14.91
C SER A 116 8.04 1.30 15.28
N ASP A 117 8.84 0.71 14.40
CA ASP A 117 10.30 0.65 14.48
C ASP A 117 10.99 1.86 13.81
N ASN A 118 10.21 2.87 13.43
CA ASN A 118 10.64 4.11 12.76
C ASN A 118 11.17 3.90 11.34
N LEU A 119 10.95 2.70 10.77
CA LEU A 119 11.41 2.35 9.44
C LEU A 119 10.27 2.41 8.44
N VAL A 120 10.65 2.76 7.20
CA VAL A 120 9.83 2.53 6.02
C VAL A 120 10.53 1.47 5.18
N LYS A 121 9.81 0.39 4.84
CA LYS A 121 10.38 -0.76 4.12
C LYS A 121 9.62 -1.00 2.83
N ILE A 122 10.35 -1.33 1.78
CA ILE A 122 9.80 -1.66 0.48
C ILE A 122 9.90 -3.16 0.28
N TRP A 123 8.83 -3.76 -0.24
CA TRP A 123 8.71 -5.19 -0.43
C TRP A 123 8.41 -5.49 -1.89
N GLY A 124 9.08 -6.50 -2.42
CA GLY A 124 8.83 -7.06 -3.74
C GLY A 124 8.50 -8.53 -3.64
N PHE A 125 7.55 -8.99 -4.45
CA PHE A 125 7.23 -10.41 -4.55
C PHE A 125 8.35 -11.18 -5.25
N ASP A 126 8.88 -12.21 -4.59
CA ASP A 126 9.86 -13.12 -5.14
C ASP A 126 9.20 -14.44 -5.54
N ALA A 127 9.10 -14.67 -6.85
CA ALA A 127 8.49 -15.87 -7.41
C ALA A 127 9.23 -17.16 -7.03
N ALA A 128 10.53 -17.11 -6.73
CA ALA A 128 11.29 -18.29 -6.35
C ALA A 128 10.92 -18.78 -4.94
N SER A 129 10.70 -17.86 -4.00
CA SER A 129 10.30 -18.18 -2.63
C SER A 129 8.78 -18.14 -2.39
N GLN A 130 8.00 -17.70 -3.38
CA GLN A 130 6.56 -17.47 -3.27
C GLN A 130 6.21 -16.58 -2.06
N SER A 131 7.05 -15.57 -1.80
CA SER A 131 6.93 -14.68 -0.65
C SER A 131 7.43 -13.28 -0.97
N TYR A 132 7.21 -12.34 -0.05
CA TYR A 132 7.69 -10.96 -0.17
C TYR A 132 9.05 -10.81 0.50
N LYS A 133 9.98 -10.19 -0.21
CA LYS A 133 11.31 -9.88 0.29
C LYS A 133 11.52 -8.37 0.32
N GLN A 134 12.25 -7.92 1.32
CA GLN A 134 12.62 -6.52 1.41
C GLN A 134 13.54 -6.16 0.25
N GLU A 135 13.22 -5.09 -0.44
CA GLU A 135 14.04 -4.55 -1.50
C GLU A 135 14.99 -3.47 -0.97
N GLY A 136 16.29 -3.71 -1.13
CA GLY A 136 17.32 -2.77 -0.71
C GLY A 136 17.34 -2.53 0.80
N ALA A 137 17.98 -1.42 1.19
CA ALA A 137 18.05 -0.99 2.57
C ALA A 137 16.72 -0.36 3.02
N PRO A 138 16.35 -0.49 4.31
CA PRO A 138 15.20 0.23 4.84
C PRO A 138 15.42 1.74 4.71
N LEU A 139 14.34 2.47 4.46
CA LEU A 139 14.37 3.92 4.40
C LEU A 139 14.40 4.47 5.83
N THR A 140 15.56 5.01 6.21
CA THR A 140 15.85 5.48 7.57
C THR A 140 15.81 7.00 7.67
N GLY A 141 15.41 7.51 8.83
CA GLY A 141 15.46 8.95 9.12
C GLY A 141 14.32 9.45 9.99
N HIS A 142 13.21 8.73 10.06
CA HIS A 142 12.18 9.02 11.07
C HIS A 142 12.73 8.72 12.46
N THR A 143 12.42 9.57 13.43
CA THR A 143 12.91 9.42 14.82
C THR A 143 11.85 8.86 15.77
N ASP A 144 10.64 8.66 15.28
CA ASP A 144 9.50 8.10 16.01
C ASP A 144 8.58 7.34 15.03
N TRP A 145 7.53 6.70 15.55
CA TRP A 145 6.67 5.76 14.84
C TRP A 145 6.15 6.32 13.52
N VAL A 146 6.35 5.56 12.44
CA VAL A 146 5.74 5.90 11.15
C VAL A 146 4.25 5.60 11.24
N ARG A 147 3.43 6.63 11.11
CA ARG A 147 1.96 6.55 11.23
C ARG A 147 1.30 6.12 9.94
N ASP A 148 1.80 6.60 8.82
CA ASP A 148 1.23 6.30 7.52
C ASP A 148 2.27 6.37 6.41
N VAL A 149 2.06 5.57 5.36
CA VAL A 149 2.86 5.57 4.14
C VAL A 149 1.95 5.55 2.92
N ALA A 150 2.32 6.29 1.89
CA ALA A 150 1.61 6.29 0.61
C ALA A 150 2.59 6.18 -0.54
N TRP A 151 2.41 5.19 -1.40
CA TRP A 151 3.10 5.10 -2.67
C TRP A 151 2.35 5.93 -3.71
N SER A 152 3.05 6.78 -4.45
CA SER A 152 2.43 7.56 -5.51
C SER A 152 1.97 6.64 -6.64
N PRO A 153 0.73 6.78 -7.15
CA PRO A 153 0.26 6.04 -8.32
C PRO A 153 0.93 6.51 -9.62
N THR A 154 1.81 7.51 -9.57
CA THR A 154 2.47 8.05 -10.75
C THR A 154 3.48 7.06 -11.32
N VAL A 155 3.32 6.74 -12.61
CA VAL A 155 4.25 5.91 -13.40
C VAL A 155 5.20 6.81 -14.22
N LEU A 156 5.34 8.08 -13.82
CA LEU A 156 6.25 9.03 -14.46
C LEU A 156 7.72 8.64 -14.23
N GLN A 157 8.64 9.51 -14.61
CA GLN A 157 10.08 9.27 -14.58
C GLN A 157 10.67 8.94 -13.21
N LYS A 158 9.95 9.08 -12.08
CA LYS A 158 10.47 8.76 -10.74
C LYS A 158 9.40 8.10 -9.90
N SER A 159 9.81 7.22 -8.99
CA SER A 159 8.93 6.69 -7.95
C SER A 159 8.95 7.62 -6.75
N TYR A 160 7.76 7.87 -6.18
CA TYR A 160 7.58 8.71 -5.01
C TYR A 160 6.86 7.93 -3.92
N ILE A 161 7.36 8.02 -2.69
CA ILE A 161 6.70 7.54 -1.49
C ILE A 161 6.63 8.70 -0.50
N ALA A 162 5.52 8.87 0.19
CA ALA A 162 5.42 9.77 1.32
C ALA A 162 5.24 8.96 2.60
N SER A 163 5.89 9.37 3.68
CA SER A 163 5.70 8.79 5.01
C SER A 163 5.47 9.89 6.05
N ALA A 164 4.45 9.73 6.87
CA ALA A 164 4.13 10.62 7.98
C ALA A 164 4.47 9.93 9.31
N SER A 165 5.09 10.65 10.23
CA SER A 165 5.53 10.08 11.51
C SER A 165 5.06 10.90 12.72
N GLN A 166 5.05 10.22 13.86
CA GLN A 166 4.92 10.79 15.20
C GLN A 166 6.01 11.85 15.50
N ASP A 167 7.13 11.82 14.78
CA ASP A 167 8.22 12.81 14.88
C ASP A 167 7.86 14.21 14.31
N LYS A 168 6.60 14.39 13.88
CA LYS A 168 6.06 15.62 13.29
C LYS A 168 6.69 15.98 11.94
N THR A 169 7.23 14.99 11.23
CA THR A 169 7.73 15.16 9.88
C THR A 169 6.97 14.31 8.88
N VAL A 170 6.89 14.81 7.65
CA VAL A 170 6.65 14.02 6.45
C VAL A 170 7.94 13.91 5.68
N ARG A 171 8.31 12.70 5.28
CA ARG A 171 9.42 12.46 4.36
C ARG A 171 8.88 12.07 3.00
N ILE A 172 9.34 12.76 1.97
CA ILE A 172 9.09 12.42 0.57
C ILE A 172 10.33 11.70 0.06
N TRP A 173 10.17 10.41 -0.23
CA TRP A 173 11.20 9.54 -0.75
C TRP A 173 11.10 9.50 -2.27
N THR A 174 12.22 9.71 -2.94
CA THR A 174 12.32 9.69 -4.40
C THR A 174 13.35 8.67 -4.85
N SER A 175 12.98 7.82 -5.80
CA SER A 175 13.90 6.90 -6.48
C SER A 175 13.91 7.16 -7.98
N ASP A 176 15.11 7.22 -8.53
CA ASP A 176 15.34 7.42 -9.95
C ASP A 176 15.42 6.06 -10.68
N PRO A 177 14.76 5.88 -11.84
CA PRO A 177 14.84 4.64 -12.61
C PRO A 177 16.26 4.30 -13.07
N SER A 178 17.13 5.29 -13.19
CA SER A 178 18.54 5.05 -13.54
C SER A 178 19.34 4.40 -12.40
N GLN A 179 18.85 4.48 -11.16
CA GLN A 179 19.47 3.89 -9.97
C GLN A 179 18.40 3.23 -9.07
N PRO A 180 17.81 2.10 -9.52
CA PRO A 180 16.75 1.44 -8.78
C PRO A 180 17.24 0.99 -7.40
N GLY A 181 16.43 1.25 -6.37
CA GLY A 181 16.74 0.89 -4.99
C GLY A 181 17.52 1.95 -4.20
N VAL A 182 18.01 3.00 -4.86
CA VAL A 182 18.50 4.20 -4.18
C VAL A 182 17.33 5.15 -3.95
N TRP A 183 17.14 5.56 -2.70
CA TRP A 183 16.07 6.45 -2.29
C TRP A 183 16.63 7.64 -1.55
N GLU A 184 16.28 8.83 -2.02
CA GLU A 184 16.62 10.10 -1.38
C GLU A 184 15.40 10.65 -0.65
N SER A 185 15.59 11.31 0.49
CA SER A 185 14.48 11.82 1.30
C SER A 185 14.50 13.35 1.36
N LYS A 186 13.39 13.99 1.06
CA LYS A 186 13.12 15.39 1.38
C LYS A 186 12.23 15.47 2.61
N VAL A 187 12.66 16.21 3.64
CA VAL A 187 11.93 16.35 4.89
C VAL A 187 11.04 17.58 4.86
N LEU A 188 9.80 17.42 5.31
CA LEU A 188 8.83 18.48 5.58
C LEU A 188 8.49 18.43 7.06
N SER A 189 8.76 19.50 7.79
CA SER A 189 8.53 19.56 9.25
C SER A 189 7.23 20.31 9.56
N PHE A 190 6.52 19.84 10.59
CA PHE A 190 5.26 20.40 11.06
C PHE A 190 5.29 20.58 12.58
N GLU A 191 4.43 21.45 13.11
CA GLU A 191 4.35 21.70 14.56
C GLU A 191 3.58 20.59 15.31
N VAL A 192 2.78 19.82 14.58
CA VAL A 192 1.88 18.78 15.08
C VAL A 192 2.14 17.43 14.40
N VAL A 193 1.67 16.37 15.04
CA VAL A 193 1.74 15.01 14.52
C VAL A 193 0.79 14.84 13.35
N LEU A 194 1.26 14.13 12.33
CA LEU A 194 0.46 13.81 11.15
C LEU A 194 0.08 12.33 11.15
N TRP A 195 -1.21 12.08 10.95
CA TRP A 195 -1.82 10.75 11.13
C TRP A 195 -1.99 9.98 9.83
N ARG A 196 -2.19 10.70 8.73
CA ARG A 196 -2.47 10.15 7.41
C ARG A 196 -1.74 10.92 6.33
N VAL A 197 -1.34 10.21 5.29
CA VAL A 197 -0.77 10.78 4.08
C VAL A 197 -1.34 10.06 2.87
N SER A 198 -1.69 10.82 1.84
CA SER A 198 -2.16 10.27 0.57
C SER A 198 -1.49 11.01 -0.57
N LEU A 199 -1.05 10.26 -1.58
CA LEU A 199 -0.51 10.82 -2.82
C LEU A 199 -1.48 10.52 -3.95
N TRP A 200 -1.89 11.56 -4.67
CA TRP A 200 -2.69 11.43 -5.88
C TRP A 200 -1.94 12.08 -7.04
N LYS A 201 -2.19 11.55 -8.24
CA LYS A 201 -1.81 12.21 -9.48
C LYS A 201 -3.06 12.89 -10.03
N GLU A 202 -2.99 14.19 -10.27
CA GLU A 202 -4.02 14.89 -11.00
C GLU A 202 -3.98 14.45 -12.47
N ASN A 203 -5.09 13.90 -12.97
CA ASN A 203 -5.31 13.78 -14.40
C ASN A 203 -5.71 15.16 -14.88
N LEU A 204 -4.79 15.90 -15.48
CA LEU A 204 -5.07 17.20 -16.08
C LEU A 204 -6.11 17.06 -17.21
N LYS A 205 -7.39 17.16 -16.84
CA LYS A 205 -8.41 17.93 -17.55
C LYS A 205 -8.93 18.92 -16.51
N GLY A 206 -8.30 20.08 -16.43
CA GLY A 206 -8.56 21.11 -15.43
C GLY A 206 -9.90 21.82 -15.64
N GLU A 207 -11.01 21.09 -15.62
CA GLU A 207 -12.35 21.66 -15.59
C GLU A 207 -13.09 21.13 -14.36
N TRP A 208 -13.40 22.05 -13.45
CA TRP A 208 -14.34 21.81 -12.37
C TRP A 208 -15.75 22.09 -12.91
N GLU A 209 -16.55 21.05 -13.10
CA GLU A 209 -17.95 21.20 -13.49
C GLU A 209 -18.83 21.32 -12.22
N CYS A 210 -19.61 22.39 -12.11
CA CYS A 210 -20.63 22.52 -11.07
C CYS A 210 -21.80 21.58 -11.40
N VAL A 211 -21.89 20.43 -10.71
CA VAL A 211 -22.92 19.40 -10.99
C VAL A 211 -24.29 19.74 -10.39
N LYS A 212 -24.37 20.72 -9.46
CA LYS A 212 -25.65 21.31 -9.02
C LYS A 212 -25.40 22.53 -8.12
N SER A 213 -25.94 23.68 -8.48
CA SER A 213 -26.28 24.72 -7.51
C SER A 213 -27.60 24.33 -6.84
N ILE A 214 -27.58 24.16 -5.53
CA ILE A 214 -28.81 24.22 -4.74
C ILE A 214 -28.98 25.70 -4.41
N GLU A 215 -29.87 26.37 -5.14
CA GLU A 215 -30.48 27.61 -4.66
C GLU A 215 -31.53 27.24 -3.58
N GLU A 216 -31.65 28.13 -2.58
CA GLU A 216 -32.27 27.97 -1.25
C GLU A 216 -33.53 27.08 -1.13
#